data_AF-A0A915MQI0-F1
#
_entry.id   AF-A0A915MQI0-F1
#
_cell.length_a   1.000
_cell.length_b   1.000
_cell.length_c   1.000
_cell.angle_alpha   90.00
_cell.angle_beta   90.00
_cell.angle_gamma   90.00
#
_symmetry.space_group_name_H-M   'P 1'
#
loop_
_entity.id
_entity.type
_entity.pdbx_description
1 polymer ?
#
loop_
_entity_poly.entity_id
_entity_poly.type
_entity_poly.pdbx_seq_one_letter_code
_entity_poly.pdbx_strand_id
1 'polypeptide(L)'
;NGIYFLIDFHDVANEKCTNDAEFKKFTNSAIQFFTTILNKYKGSPNMLLELWNEPICPWSKLKDYYNAVLPVIRKLDPNVVAILGTPYQSTGPSSEVINNPVSGTNL
;
A
#
# COMPACT_ATOMS: atom_id res chain seq x y z
N ASN A 1 -3.60 23.59 -11.53
CA ASN A 1 -2.70 23.87 -10.39
C ASN A 1 -1.37 23.10 -10.42
N GLY A 2 -1.17 22.07 -11.26
CA GLY A 2 0.18 21.50 -11.48
C GLY A 2 0.88 20.92 -10.24
N ILE A 3 0.12 20.58 -9.20
CA ILE A 3 0.63 20.03 -7.94
C ILE A 3 0.53 18.51 -7.94
N TYR A 4 1.41 17.86 -7.19
CA TYR A 4 1.27 16.45 -6.81
C TYR A 4 0.16 16.30 -5.77
N PHE A 5 -0.48 15.13 -5.79
CA PHE A 5 -1.44 14.74 -4.76
C PHE A 5 -1.22 13.29 -4.37
N LEU A 6 -1.40 13.02 -3.08
CA LEU A 6 -1.31 11.70 -2.49
C LEU A 6 -2.72 11.22 -2.16
N ILE A 7 -3.03 9.98 -2.52
CA ILE A 7 -4.22 9.29 -2.06
C ILE A 7 -3.78 8.27 -1.02
N ASP A 8 -4.12 8.56 0.23
CA ASP A 8 -3.80 7.73 1.39
C ASP A 8 -4.98 6.81 1.76
N PHE A 9 -4.69 5.51 1.86
CA PHE A 9 -5.60 4.52 2.43
C PHE A 9 -5.42 4.43 3.96
N HIS A 10 -6.10 5.35 4.64
CA HIS A 10 -5.96 5.61 6.07
C HIS A 10 -6.86 4.74 6.97
N ASP A 11 -6.71 3.41 6.92
CA ASP A 11 -7.35 2.51 7.88
C ASP A 11 -6.46 2.31 9.10
N VAL A 12 -6.90 2.88 10.22
CA VAL A 12 -6.27 2.77 11.55
C VAL A 12 -6.98 1.68 12.36
N ALA A 13 -6.74 0.42 12.01
CA ALA A 13 -7.23 -0.71 12.80
C ALA A 13 -6.09 -1.61 13.27
N ASN A 14 -5.91 -1.63 14.58
CA ASN A 14 -4.84 -2.32 15.30
C ASN A 14 -4.93 -3.86 15.17
N GLU A 15 -6.10 -4.37 14.77
CA GLU A 15 -6.42 -5.81 14.77
C GLU A 15 -6.33 -6.46 13.38
N LYS A 16 -5.99 -5.71 12.31
CA LYS A 16 -6.01 -6.29 10.95
C LYS A 16 -5.03 -7.43 10.77
N CYS A 17 -3.94 -7.47 11.53
CA CYS A 17 -2.88 -8.48 11.39
C CYS A 17 -2.91 -9.59 12.44
N THR A 18 -3.91 -9.60 13.33
CA THR A 18 -4.05 -10.65 14.37
C THR A 18 -4.99 -11.78 13.95
N ASN A 19 -5.79 -11.58 12.89
CA ASN A 19 -6.74 -12.55 12.36
C ASN A 19 -6.67 -12.58 10.82
N ASP A 20 -6.41 -13.76 10.24
CA ASP A 20 -6.26 -13.93 8.79
C ASP A 20 -7.54 -13.58 8.00
N ALA A 21 -8.74 -13.81 8.57
CA ALA A 21 -10.00 -13.46 7.93
C ALA A 21 -10.17 -11.94 7.81
N GLU A 22 -9.87 -11.20 8.88
CA GLU A 22 -9.91 -9.74 8.88
C GLU A 22 -8.79 -9.15 8.01
N PHE A 23 -7.59 -9.74 8.04
CA PHE A 23 -6.48 -9.36 7.17
C PHE A 23 -6.84 -9.48 5.68
N LYS A 24 -7.48 -10.61 5.31
CA LYS A 24 -7.95 -10.84 3.94
C LYS A 24 -9.03 -9.84 3.53
N LYS A 25 -9.99 -9.58 4.42
CA LYS A 25 -11.06 -8.60 4.17
C LYS A 25 -10.48 -7.20 3.95
N PHE A 26 -9.56 -6.79 4.82
CA PHE A 26 -8.82 -5.53 4.71
C PHE A 26 -8.05 -5.43 3.38
N THR A 27 -7.29 -6.47 3.03
CA THR A 27 -6.55 -6.54 1.76
C THR A 27 -7.48 -6.40 0.55
N ASN A 28 -8.63 -7.08 0.57
CA ASN A 28 -9.62 -6.96 -0.51
C ASN A 28 -10.25 -5.56 -0.59
N SER A 29 -10.49 -4.91 0.55
CA SER A 29 -10.99 -3.53 0.59
C SER A 29 -9.98 -2.55 -0.01
N ALA A 30 -8.68 -2.71 0.29
CA ALA A 30 -7.62 -1.91 -0.33
C ALA A 30 -7.56 -2.13 -1.85
N ILE A 31 -7.60 -3.39 -2.30
CA ILE A 31 -7.64 -3.72 -3.73
C ILE A 31 -8.83 -3.04 -4.42
N GLN A 32 -10.02 -3.11 -3.82
CA GLN A 32 -11.22 -2.48 -4.37
C GLN A 32 -11.08 -0.94 -4.41
N PHE A 33 -10.55 -0.35 -3.35
CA PHE A 33 -10.30 1.09 -3.25
C PHE A 33 -9.34 1.57 -4.36
N PHE A 34 -8.15 0.99 -4.46
CA PHE A 34 -7.17 1.38 -5.47
C PHE A 34 -7.62 1.06 -6.89
N THR A 35 -8.36 -0.03 -7.11
CA THR A 35 -8.99 -0.32 -8.41
C THR A 35 -9.96 0.79 -8.81
N THR A 36 -10.77 1.28 -7.87
CA THR A 36 -11.73 2.36 -8.11
C THR A 36 -11.02 3.67 -8.47
N ILE A 37 -9.97 4.02 -7.70
CA ILE A 37 -9.14 5.20 -7.95
C ILE A 37 -8.48 5.11 -9.34
N LEU A 38 -7.80 4.00 -9.65
CA LEU A 38 -7.06 3.84 -10.90
C LEU A 38 -7.98 3.72 -12.12
N ASN A 39 -9.17 3.13 -12.00
CA ASN A 39 -10.13 3.16 -13.10
C ASN A 39 -10.55 4.58 -13.49
N LYS A 40 -10.52 5.53 -12.55
CA LYS A 40 -10.89 6.92 -12.79
C LYS A 40 -9.71 7.83 -13.11
N TYR A 41 -8.54 7.60 -12.51
CA TYR A 41 -7.43 8.55 -12.50
C TYR A 41 -6.08 7.98 -12.99
N LYS A 42 -6.01 6.74 -13.48
CA LYS A 42 -4.76 6.18 -14.05
C LYS A 42 -4.17 7.08 -15.14
N GLY A 43 -2.84 7.11 -15.21
CA GLY A 43 -2.11 7.97 -16.13
C GLY A 43 -2.00 9.44 -15.67
N SER A 44 -2.53 9.79 -14.49
CA SER A 44 -2.28 11.10 -13.88
C SER A 44 -0.81 11.19 -13.45
N PRO A 45 0.01 12.07 -14.06
CA PRO A 45 1.45 12.11 -13.80
C PRO A 45 1.81 12.66 -12.41
N ASN A 46 0.83 13.23 -11.71
CA ASN A 46 0.96 13.90 -10.43
C ASN A 46 0.29 13.13 -9.28
N MET A 47 -0.18 11.91 -9.52
CA MET A 47 -0.81 11.06 -8.51
C MET A 47 0.23 10.15 -7.84
N LEU A 48 0.17 10.08 -6.52
CA LEU A 48 0.85 9.08 -5.70
C LEU A 48 -0.20 8.30 -4.90
N LEU A 49 0.08 7.04 -4.61
CA LEU A 49 -0.76 6.19 -3.77
C LEU A 49 0.00 5.80 -2.51
N GLU A 50 -0.55 6.06 -1.34
CA GLU A 50 -0.04 5.51 -0.08
C GLU A 50 -0.90 4.30 0.29
N LEU A 51 -0.28 3.12 0.24
CA LEU A 51 -1.02 1.86 0.25
C LEU A 51 -1.54 1.50 1.64
N TRP A 52 -0.91 2.00 2.70
CA TRP A 52 -1.37 1.92 4.08
C TRP A 52 -0.55 2.91 4.93
N ASN A 53 -1.20 3.93 5.49
CA ASN A 53 -0.58 5.01 6.28
C ASN A 53 0.40 4.53 7.37
N GLU A 54 -0.13 3.87 8.40
CA GLU A 54 0.61 3.57 9.65
C GLU A 54 0.27 2.16 10.16
N PRO A 55 0.77 1.12 9.49
CA PRO A 55 0.41 -0.24 9.88
C PRO A 55 0.97 -0.63 11.25
N ILE A 56 0.13 -1.35 12.00
CA ILE A 56 0.49 -2.03 13.25
C ILE A 56 0.57 -3.52 12.96
N CYS A 57 1.53 -3.90 12.12
CA CYS A 57 1.71 -5.26 11.62
C CYS A 57 3.19 -5.61 11.54
N PRO A 58 3.57 -6.89 11.73
CA PRO A 58 4.94 -7.33 11.44
C PRO A 58 5.24 -7.18 9.95
N TRP A 59 6.51 -6.95 9.61
CA TRP A 59 6.92 -6.72 8.22
C TRP A 59 6.53 -7.87 7.29
N SER A 60 6.63 -9.12 7.76
CA SER A 60 6.21 -10.30 7.00
C SER A 60 4.75 -10.22 6.51
N LYS A 61 3.81 -9.87 7.39
CA LYS A 61 2.40 -9.67 7.03
C LYS A 61 2.22 -8.47 6.11
N LEU A 62 2.96 -7.39 6.30
CA LEU A 62 2.90 -6.24 5.39
C LEU A 62 3.40 -6.59 3.99
N LYS A 63 4.46 -7.39 3.86
CA LYS A 63 4.90 -7.90 2.56
C LYS A 63 3.82 -8.71 1.88
N ASP A 64 3.08 -9.56 2.61
CA ASP A 64 1.96 -10.32 2.04
C ASP A 64 0.86 -9.38 1.51
N TYR A 65 0.52 -8.32 2.26
CA TYR A 65 -0.41 -7.28 1.82
C TYR A 65 0.08 -6.59 0.54
N TYR A 66 1.32 -6.09 0.51
CA TYR A 66 1.85 -5.40 -0.66
C TYR A 66 1.98 -6.31 -1.87
N ASN A 67 2.36 -7.58 -1.68
CA ASN A 67 2.41 -8.58 -2.75
C ASN A 67 1.02 -8.92 -3.31
N ALA A 68 -0.06 -8.70 -2.55
CA ALA A 68 -1.43 -8.86 -3.04
C ALA A 68 -1.95 -7.60 -3.77
N VAL A 69 -1.65 -6.41 -3.25
CA VAL A 69 -2.18 -5.13 -3.77
C VAL A 69 -1.40 -4.64 -5.00
N LEU A 70 -0.07 -4.69 -4.98
CA LEU A 70 0.78 -4.12 -6.03
C LEU A 70 0.53 -4.72 -7.42
N PRO A 71 0.32 -6.05 -7.61
CA PRO A 71 0.05 -6.59 -8.93
C PRO A 71 -1.22 -6.02 -9.58
N VAL A 72 -2.25 -5.74 -8.77
CA VAL A 72 -3.48 -5.11 -9.25
C VAL A 72 -3.22 -3.66 -9.68
N ILE A 73 -2.50 -2.90 -8.86
CA ILE A 73 -2.08 -1.53 -9.18
C ILE A 73 -1.26 -1.51 -10.47
N ARG A 74 -0.23 -2.34 -10.58
CA ARG A 74 0.68 -2.38 -11.75
C ARG A 74 -0.01 -2.83 -13.03
N LYS A 75 -1.05 -3.67 -12.93
CA LYS A 75 -1.89 -4.03 -14.09
C LYS A 75 -2.70 -2.84 -14.62
N LEU A 76 -3.10 -1.91 -13.75
CA LEU A 76 -3.93 -0.76 -14.10
C LEU A 76 -3.10 0.48 -14.45
N ASP A 77 -2.04 0.74 -13.67
CA ASP A 77 -1.07 1.80 -13.87
C ASP A 77 0.34 1.31 -13.49
N PRO A 78 1.17 0.95 -14.48
CA PRO A 78 2.50 0.41 -14.23
C PRO A 78 3.48 1.44 -13.66
N ASN A 79 3.18 2.74 -13.79
CA ASN A 79 4.13 3.82 -13.50
C ASN A 79 3.77 4.64 -12.26
N VAL A 80 2.56 4.50 -11.70
CA VAL A 80 2.18 5.22 -10.48
C VAL A 80 3.13 4.91 -9.32
N VAL A 81 3.57 5.95 -8.60
CA VAL A 81 4.38 5.80 -7.39
C VAL A 81 3.49 5.29 -6.27
N ALA A 82 3.91 4.18 -5.63
CA ALA A 82 3.21 3.57 -4.52
C ALA A 82 4.09 3.63 -3.26
N ILE A 83 3.67 4.41 -2.27
CA ILE A 83 4.33 4.55 -0.97
C ILE A 83 3.84 3.43 -0.06
N LEU A 84 4.79 2.70 0.53
CA LEU A 84 4.53 1.55 1.39
C LEU A 84 4.81 1.92 2.84
N GLY A 85 3.78 1.89 3.69
CA GLY A 85 3.95 2.02 5.14
C GLY A 85 4.87 0.94 5.73
N THR A 86 5.45 1.23 6.89
CA THR A 86 6.38 0.31 7.56
C THR A 86 5.86 -0.06 8.96
N PRO A 87 6.36 -1.16 9.57
CA PRO A 87 5.96 -1.54 10.92
C PRO A 87 6.13 -0.40 11.93
N TYR A 88 5.42 -0.51 13.05
CA TYR A 88 5.45 0.48 14.14
C TYR A 88 4.97 1.87 13.71
N GLN A 89 3.80 1.94 13.07
CA GLN A 89 3.19 3.21 12.64
C GLN A 89 4.12 4.01 11.72
N SER A 90 4.74 3.33 10.75
CA SER A 90 5.63 3.97 9.77
C SER A 90 6.79 4.79 10.40
N THR A 91 7.25 4.42 11.60
CA THR A 91 8.42 5.05 12.25
C THR A 91 9.76 4.55 11.69
N GLY A 92 9.73 3.63 10.70
CA GLY A 92 10.88 3.13 9.95
C GLY A 92 10.85 3.51 8.46
N PRO A 93 11.94 3.24 7.73
CA PRO A 93 12.32 1.84 7.51
C PRO A 93 13.35 1.33 8.52
N SER A 94 13.00 0.23 9.21
CA SER A 94 13.90 -0.50 10.11
C SER A 94 14.90 -1.35 9.32
N SER A 95 15.91 -1.93 9.99
CA SER A 95 16.83 -2.88 9.35
C SER A 95 16.10 -4.11 8.76
N GLU A 96 14.98 -4.53 9.35
CA GLU A 96 14.15 -5.61 8.81
C GLU A 96 13.57 -5.25 7.43
N VAL A 97 13.08 -4.01 7.28
CA VAL A 97 12.54 -3.49 6.02
C VAL A 97 13.65 -3.33 4.98
N ILE A 98 14.78 -2.73 5.38
CA ILE A 98 15.93 -2.46 4.50
C ILE A 98 16.54 -3.76 3.96
N ASN A 99 16.70 -4.77 4.82
CA ASN A 99 17.34 -6.03 4.44
C ASN A 99 16.40 -6.99 3.70
N ASN A 100 15.09 -6.73 3.71
CA ASN A 100 14.09 -7.59 3.08
C ASN A 100 13.01 -6.76 2.36
N PRO A 101 13.37 -5.91 1.38
CA PRO A 101 12.44 -4.98 0.76
C PRO A 101 11.34 -5.69 -0.03
N VAL A 102 10.24 -4.98 -0.30
CA VAL A 102 9.27 -5.41 -1.31
C VAL A 102 9.90 -5.21 -2.69
N SER A 103 9.86 -6.24 -3.53
CA SER A 103 10.41 -6.16 -4.88
C SER A 103 9.45 -5.43 -5.81
N GLY A 104 9.97 -4.51 -6.61
CA GLY A 104 9.19 -3.79 -7.62
C GLY A 104 9.87 -2.51 -8.07
N THR A 105 9.16 -1.74 -8.87
CA THR A 105 9.56 -0.40 -9.32
C THR A 105 8.57 0.64 -8.79
N ASN A 106 9.00 1.89 -8.69
CA ASN A 106 8.19 3.01 -8.20
C ASN A 106 7.57 2.71 -6.81
N LEU A 107 8.43 2.24 -5.90
CA LEU A 107 8.18 1.93 -4.49
C LEU A 107 9.06 2.82 -3.60
#